data_AF-A0AAW1HWZ6-F1
#
_entry.id   AF-A0AAW1HWZ6-F1
#
_cell.length_a   1.000
_cell.length_b   1.000
_cell.length_c   1.000
_cell.angle_alpha   90.00
_cell.angle_beta   90.00
_cell.angle_gamma   90.00
#
_symmetry.space_group_name_H-M   'P 1'
#
loop_
_entity.id
_entity.type
_entity.pdbx_description
1 polymer ?
#
loop_
_entity_poly.entity_id
_entity_poly.type
_entity_poly.pdbx_seq_one_letter_code
_entity_poly.pdbx_strand_id
1 'polypeptide(L)'
;MNLEISKDRYVMAYQMYAAFQQSYYNRTPQPLMDYAKFKNNALFVVDCSKQNDAVKTSTVDLKIEMETEDAFKTDTVAYCLILHDTIVEYTPLSGTVKKII
;
A
#
# COMPACT_ATOMS: atom_id res chain seq x y z
N MET A 1 -2.23 9.50 5.95
CA MET A 1 -3.50 8.84 6.34
C MET A 1 -3.54 8.73 7.85
N ASN A 2 -4.67 9.00 8.51
CA ASN A 2 -4.81 8.84 9.96
C ASN A 2 -6.06 7.98 10.26
N LEU A 3 -5.83 6.72 10.64
CA LEU A 3 -6.85 5.71 10.90
C LEU A 3 -7.01 5.50 12.42
N GLU A 4 -8.14 5.90 12.97
CA GLU A 4 -8.56 5.53 14.33
C GLU A 4 -9.44 4.28 14.27
N ILE A 5 -8.84 3.11 14.54
CA ILE A 5 -9.48 1.81 14.41
C ILE A 5 -10.66 1.65 15.39
N SER A 6 -10.55 2.21 16.59
CA SER A 6 -11.55 2.13 17.66
C SER A 6 -12.87 2.87 17.38
N LYS A 7 -12.93 3.72 16.35
CA LYS A 7 -14.12 4.50 15.97
C LYS A 7 -14.74 4.08 14.64
N ASP A 8 -14.86 2.77 14.39
CA ASP A 8 -15.46 2.19 13.16
C ASP A 8 -14.76 2.55 11.83
N ARG A 9 -13.52 3.09 11.87
CA ARG A 9 -12.76 3.39 10.64
C ARG A 9 -12.15 2.17 9.94
N TYR A 10 -12.47 0.95 10.40
CA TYR A 10 -12.26 -0.28 9.63
C TYR A 10 -12.96 -0.24 8.27
N VAL A 11 -14.07 0.49 8.15
CA VAL A 11 -14.78 0.65 6.87
C VAL A 11 -13.88 1.34 5.83
N MET A 12 -13.18 2.40 6.22
CA MET A 12 -12.29 3.12 5.30
C MET A 12 -11.09 2.25 4.90
N ALA A 13 -10.50 1.53 5.85
CA ALA A 13 -9.42 0.58 5.57
C ALA A 13 -9.89 -0.52 4.60
N TYR A 14 -11.10 -1.05 4.79
CA TYR A 14 -11.67 -2.05 3.90
C TYR A 14 -11.97 -1.49 2.50
N GLN A 15 -12.52 -0.27 2.41
CA GLN A 15 -12.78 0.38 1.12
C GLN A 15 -11.49 0.56 0.32
N MET A 16 -10.41 0.99 0.97
CA MET A 16 -9.10 1.12 0.31
C MET A 16 -8.54 -0.23 -0.13
N TYR A 17 -8.64 -1.25 0.73
CA TYR A 17 -8.27 -2.62 0.37
C TYR A 17 -9.08 -3.14 -0.82
N ALA A 18 -10.40 -2.97 -0.83
CA ALA A 18 -11.27 -3.44 -1.90
C ALA A 18 -11.04 -2.67 -3.21
N ALA A 19 -10.79 -1.37 -3.12
CA ALA A 19 -10.53 -0.52 -4.28
C ALA A 19 -9.13 -0.70 -4.89
N PHE A 20 -8.19 -1.33 -4.17
CA PHE A 20 -6.80 -1.50 -4.61
C PHE A 20 -6.67 -2.03 -6.05
N GLN A 21 -7.40 -3.11 -6.37
CA GLN A 21 -7.30 -3.73 -7.70
C GLN A 21 -7.79 -2.81 -8.82
N GLN A 22 -8.79 -1.98 -8.53
CA GLN A 22 -9.28 -0.99 -9.48
C GLN A 22 -8.28 0.17 -9.64
N SER A 23 -7.65 0.62 -8.55
CA SER A 23 -6.64 1.70 -8.62
C SER A 23 -5.38 1.24 -9.34
N TYR A 24 -4.87 0.05 -9.04
CA TYR A 24 -3.57 -0.44 -9.52
C TYR A 24 -3.66 -1.17 -10.87
N TYR A 25 -4.62 -2.10 -11.04
CA TYR A 25 -4.74 -2.90 -12.27
C TYR A 25 -5.79 -2.37 -13.24
N ASN A 26 -6.49 -1.28 -12.91
CA ASN A 26 -7.60 -0.74 -13.69
C ASN A 26 -8.69 -1.79 -14.04
N ARG A 27 -9.03 -2.66 -13.10
CA ARG A 27 -10.01 -3.75 -13.28
C ARG A 27 -11.10 -3.72 -12.21
N THR A 28 -12.23 -4.38 -12.49
CA THR A 28 -13.31 -4.56 -11.51
C THR A 28 -12.77 -5.16 -10.21
N PRO A 29 -13.05 -4.54 -9.04
CA PRO A 29 -12.65 -5.06 -7.74
C PRO A 29 -13.09 -6.49 -7.48
N GLN A 30 -12.15 -7.35 -7.11
CA GLN A 30 -12.41 -8.70 -6.61
C GLN A 30 -11.62 -8.93 -5.32
N PRO A 31 -12.02 -8.31 -4.19
CA PRO A 31 -11.33 -8.48 -2.92
C PRO A 31 -11.36 -9.94 -2.46
N LEU A 32 -10.24 -10.43 -1.96
CA LEU A 32 -10.12 -11.81 -1.45
C LEU A 32 -10.90 -12.00 -0.13
N MET A 33 -10.99 -10.94 0.66
CA MET A 33 -11.70 -10.93 1.94
C MET A 33 -12.98 -10.09 1.85
N ASP A 34 -14.06 -10.63 2.40
CA ASP A 34 -15.21 -9.84 2.79
C ASP A 34 -14.88 -8.96 4.03
N TYR A 35 -15.77 -8.03 4.36
CA TYR A 35 -15.56 -7.09 5.46
C TYR A 35 -15.37 -7.78 6.82
N ALA A 36 -16.06 -8.90 7.08
CA ALA A 36 -15.96 -9.62 8.34
C ALA A 36 -14.59 -10.32 8.49
N LYS A 37 -14.12 -10.99 7.43
CA LYS A 37 -12.80 -11.63 7.40
C LYS A 37 -11.66 -10.60 7.46
N PHE A 38 -11.85 -9.45 6.81
CA PHE A 38 -10.89 -8.35 6.82
C PHE A 38 -10.62 -7.83 8.24
N LYS A 39 -11.64 -7.68 9.08
CA LYS A 39 -11.46 -7.21 10.47
C LYS A 39 -10.47 -8.07 11.27
N ASN A 40 -10.46 -9.38 11.02
CA ASN A 40 -9.58 -10.33 11.70
C ASN A 40 -8.21 -10.48 11.03
N ASN A 41 -8.04 -10.02 9.78
CA ASN A 41 -6.84 -10.19 8.97
C ASN A 41 -6.56 -8.90 8.19
N ALA A 42 -6.46 -7.79 8.91
CA ALA A 42 -6.48 -6.47 8.30
C ALA A 42 -5.27 -6.27 7.38
N LEU A 43 -5.54 -5.95 6.11
CA LEU A 43 -4.53 -5.54 5.14
C LEU A 43 -4.72 -4.06 4.82
N PHE A 44 -3.81 -3.22 5.31
CA PHE A 44 -3.88 -1.78 5.07
C PHE A 44 -3.22 -1.45 3.73
N VAL A 45 -4.00 -0.88 2.82
CA VAL A 45 -3.50 -0.39 1.53
C VAL A 45 -3.32 1.12 1.64
N VAL A 46 -2.12 1.61 1.34
CA VAL A 46 -1.81 3.04 1.27
C VAL A 46 -1.43 3.35 -0.17
N ASP A 47 -2.33 4.04 -0.87
CA ASP A 47 -2.10 4.47 -2.26
C ASP A 47 -1.32 5.79 -2.27
N CYS A 48 -0.04 5.72 -2.66
CA CYS A 48 0.85 6.88 -2.81
C CYS A 48 0.95 7.38 -4.26
N SER A 49 0.25 6.76 -5.23
CA SER A 49 0.40 7.06 -6.66
C SER A 49 -0.03 8.47 -7.07
N LYS A 50 -0.85 9.13 -6.23
CA LYS A 50 -1.38 10.48 -6.48
C LYS A 50 -0.69 11.55 -5.65
N GLN A 51 0.46 11.25 -5.03
CA GLN A 51 1.25 12.29 -4.38
C GLN A 51 1.76 13.28 -5.43
N ASN A 52 1.75 14.57 -5.08
CA ASN A 52 2.18 15.61 -5.99
C ASN A 52 3.70 15.53 -6.15
N ASP A 53 4.18 15.02 -7.29
CA ASP A 53 5.60 14.83 -7.63
C ASP A 53 6.43 16.12 -7.60
N ALA A 54 5.78 17.28 -7.46
CA ALA A 54 6.43 18.59 -7.34
C ALA A 54 7.36 18.72 -6.12
N VAL A 55 7.33 17.77 -5.17
CA VAL A 55 8.13 17.81 -3.95
C VAL A 55 9.04 16.58 -3.84
N LYS A 56 10.25 16.76 -4.39
CA LYS A 56 11.50 16.04 -4.11
C LYS A 56 11.80 14.80 -4.98
N THR A 57 12.83 14.95 -5.79
CA THR A 57 13.68 13.89 -6.36
C THR A 57 14.54 13.15 -5.30
N SER A 58 14.16 13.20 -4.02
CA SER A 58 14.87 12.53 -2.92
C SER A 58 14.16 11.23 -2.53
N THR A 59 14.81 10.44 -1.68
CA THR A 59 14.25 9.22 -1.07
C THR A 59 12.81 9.43 -0.59
N VAL A 60 11.91 8.53 -1.01
CA VAL A 60 10.54 8.45 -0.48
C VAL A 60 10.62 7.77 0.89
N ASP A 61 10.60 8.58 1.95
CA ASP A 61 10.59 8.04 3.31
C ASP A 61 9.16 7.64 3.70
N LEU A 62 8.89 6.33 3.75
CA LEU A 62 7.66 5.79 4.29
C LEU A 62 7.79 5.64 5.81
N LYS A 63 7.07 6.46 6.57
CA LYS A 63 6.95 6.33 8.03
C LYS A 63 5.59 5.77 8.40
N ILE A 64 5.59 4.63 9.10
CA ILE A 64 4.38 4.00 9.63
C ILE A 64 4.50 4.02 11.16
N GLU A 65 3.54 4.65 11.81
CA GLU A 65 3.42 4.66 13.27
C GLU A 65 2.16 3.87 13.64
N MET A 66 2.30 2.94 14.59
CA MET A 66 1.21 2.12 15.09
C MET A 66 1.13 2.29 16.59
N GLU A 67 -0.07 2.60 17.08
CA GLU A 67 -0.37 2.70 18.51
C GLU A 67 -1.55 1.78 18.81
N THR A 68 -1.48 1.09 19.94
CA THR A 68 -2.49 0.14 20.39
C THR A 68 -2.82 0.41 21.86
N GLU A 69 -4.07 0.18 22.24
CA GLU A 69 -4.51 0.31 23.64
C GLU A 69 -3.87 -0.78 24.52
N ASP A 70 -3.76 -2.00 23.98
CA ASP A 70 -3.07 -3.13 24.62
C ASP A 70 -1.65 -3.30 24.09
N ALA A 71 -0.78 -3.91 24.88
CA ALA A 71 0.57 -4.28 24.42
C ALA A 71 0.51 -5.31 23.29
N PHE A 72 1.38 -5.16 22.28
CA PHE A 72 1.58 -6.19 21.26
C PHE A 72 2.01 -7.51 21.91
N LYS A 73 1.44 -8.62 21.42
CA LYS A 73 1.83 -9.96 21.89
C LYS A 73 3.28 -10.26 21.53
N THR A 74 3.93 -11.10 22.33
CA THR A 74 5.25 -11.65 22.00
C THR A 74 5.21 -12.29 20.61
N ASP A 75 6.30 -12.11 19.84
CA ASP A 75 6.45 -12.61 18.47
C ASP A 75 5.51 -12.00 17.42
N THR A 76 4.94 -10.82 17.69
CA THR A 76 4.20 -10.06 16.67
C THR A 76 5.16 -9.60 15.56
N VAL A 77 4.86 -9.97 14.32
CA VAL A 77 5.61 -9.54 13.12
C VAL A 77 4.68 -8.76 12.20
N ALA A 78 5.16 -7.62 11.70
CA ALA A 78 4.49 -6.85 10.66
C ALA A 78 5.23 -7.04 9.32
N TYR A 79 4.48 -7.32 8.26
CA TYR A 79 5.01 -7.42 6.91
C TYR A 79 4.57 -6.20 6.09
N CYS A 80 5.46 -5.67 5.27
CA CYS A 80 5.18 -4.56 4.37
C CYS A 80 5.61 -4.93 2.95
N LEU A 81 4.73 -4.71 1.97
CA LEU A 81 5.02 -4.87 0.55
C LEU A 81 4.92 -3.50 -0.12
N ILE A 82 6.00 -3.09 -0.80
CA ILE A 82 6.03 -1.84 -1.57
C ILE A 82 5.89 -2.22 -3.04
N LEU A 83 4.84 -1.69 -3.67
CA LEU A 83 4.63 -1.79 -5.10
C LEU A 83 4.98 -0.44 -5.72
N HIS A 84 5.96 -0.44 -6.61
CA HIS A 84 6.32 0.71 -7.43
C HIS A 84 6.30 0.30 -8.89
N ASP A 85 5.79 1.17 -9.75
CA ASP A 85 5.97 1.02 -11.19
C ASP A 85 7.25 1.78 -11.58
N THR A 86 8.03 1.17 -12.46
CA THR A 86 9.25 1.77 -12.99
C THR A 86 9.29 1.46 -14.47
N ILE A 87 9.54 2.48 -15.29
CA ILE A 87 9.70 2.29 -16.73
C ILE A 87 11.19 2.16 -17.00
N VAL A 88 11.58 1.05 -17.64
CA VAL A 88 12.95 0.83 -18.08
C VAL A 88 13.03 0.70 -19.60
N GLU A 89 14.05 1.31 -20.18
CA GLU A 89 14.44 1.11 -21.56
C GLU A 89 15.46 -0.02 -21.62
N TYR A 90 15.19 -1.03 -22.45
CA TYR A 90 16.15 -2.09 -22.75
C TYR A 90 16.70 -1.88 -24.15
N THR A 91 18.04 -1.86 -24.28
CA THR A 91 18.74 -1.80 -25.56
C THR A 91 19.26 -3.20 -25.92
N PRO A 92 18.60 -3.93 -26.84
CA PRO A 92 18.91 -5.35 -27.08
C PRO A 92 20.32 -5.61 -27.58
N LEU A 93 20.89 -4.68 -28.35
CA LEU A 93 22.21 -4.85 -28.97
C LEU A 93 23.36 -4.74 -27.96
N SER A 94 23.21 -3.91 -26.93
CA SER A 94 24.22 -3.70 -25.89
C SER A 94 23.87 -4.39 -24.57
N GLY A 95 22.66 -4.95 -24.44
CA GLY A 95 22.13 -5.50 -23.19
C GLY A 95 21.89 -4.46 -22.11
N THR A 96 21.92 -3.17 -22.44
CA THR A 96 21.81 -2.09 -21.45
C THR A 96 20.37 -1.91 -20.99
N VAL A 97 20.17 -1.80 -19.68
CA VAL A 97 18.89 -1.44 -19.05
C VAL A 97 19.04 -0.05 -18.43
N LYS A 98 18.18 0.89 -18.81
CA LYS A 98 18.19 2.26 -18.29
C LYS A 98 16.82 2.59 -17.68
N LYS A 99 16.80 3.09 -16.45
CA LYS A 99 15.58 3.59 -15.82
C LYS A 99 15.16 4.93 -16.45
N ILE A 100 13.90 5.04 -16.86
CA ILE A 100 13.30 6.23 -17.47
C ILE A 100 12.49 7.02 -16.43
N ILE A 101 11.71 6.31 -15.62
CA ILE A 101 10.84 6.85 -14.55
C ILE A 101 11.02 5.99 -13.31
#